data_AF-A0A7S1Y5J1-F1
#
_entry.id   AF-A0A7S1Y5J1-F1
#
_cell.length_a   1.000
_cell.length_b   1.000
_cell.length_c   1.000
_cell.angle_alpha   90.00
_cell.angle_beta   90.00
_cell.angle_gamma   90.00
#
_symmetry.space_group_name_H-M   'P 1'
#
loop_
_entity.id
_entity.type
_entity.pdbx_description
1 polymer ?
#
loop_
_entity_poly.entity_id
_entity_poly.type
_entity_poly.pdbx_seq_one_letter_code
_entity_poly.pdbx_strand_id
1 'polypeptide(L)'
;MLGLTDGVLYGPISACTTVCAHAVGASNPNLAGQYIQIAISMYLLSSIPIIVFWWTYMEDVILYIEWGDAETAALAQDFTRVYIWTYVLGGVSTSLWQLLEVAGHVVEGTIVSIAWGVVNVLVTSCMIFGRPTKTTTLFEVGVAYVITSALFVGFTYGY
;
A
#
# COMPACT_ATOMS: atom_id res chain seq x y z
N MET A 1 10.43 8.78 -1.30
CA MET A 1 9.60 9.80 -1.97
C MET A 1 8.19 9.30 -2.28
N LEU A 2 8.02 8.07 -2.78
CA LEU A 2 6.69 7.45 -2.95
C LEU A 2 5.80 7.50 -1.69
N GLY A 3 6.35 7.10 -0.54
CA GLY A 3 5.61 7.16 0.74
C GLY A 3 5.23 8.57 1.19
N LEU A 4 5.98 9.61 0.78
CA LEU A 4 5.63 10.99 1.09
C LEU A 4 4.40 11.42 0.29
N THR A 5 4.39 11.14 -1.02
CA THR A 5 3.23 11.45 -1.87
C THR A 5 2.01 10.63 -1.47
N ASP A 6 2.19 9.37 -1.10
CA ASP A 6 1.10 8.52 -0.59
C ASP A 6 0.51 9.07 0.71
N GLY A 7 1.34 9.59 1.63
CA GLY A 7 0.88 10.25 2.85
C GLY A 7 -0.09 11.41 2.60
N VAL A 8 0.10 12.16 1.51
CA VAL A 8 -0.84 13.24 1.11
C VAL A 8 -2.17 12.67 0.60
N LEU A 9 -2.14 11.52 -0.06
CA LEU A 9 -3.33 10.84 -0.59
C LEU A 9 -4.19 10.21 0.51
N TYR A 10 -3.70 10.07 1.75
CA TYR A 10 -4.45 9.53 2.88
C TYR A 10 -5.54 10.46 3.43
N GLY A 11 -5.58 11.73 3.00
CA GLY A 11 -6.56 12.72 3.47
C GLY A 11 -8.04 12.24 3.40
N PRO A 12 -8.53 11.78 2.23
CA PRO A 12 -9.90 11.26 2.08
C PRO A 12 -10.20 10.06 2.98
N ILE A 13 -9.24 9.15 3.13
CA ILE A 13 -9.35 7.97 4.00
C ILE A 13 -9.53 8.41 5.45
N SER A 14 -8.67 9.31 5.95
CA SER A 14 -8.78 9.87 7.30
C SER A 14 -10.09 10.61 7.56
N ALA A 15 -10.58 11.40 6.59
CA ALA A 15 -11.86 12.08 6.70
C ALA A 15 -13.05 11.09 6.75
N CYS A 16 -12.94 9.98 6.01
CA CYS A 16 -13.96 8.93 5.96
C CYS A 16 -14.15 8.23 7.31
N THR A 17 -13.10 8.06 8.12
CA THR A 17 -13.18 7.42 9.44
C THR A 17 -14.24 8.07 10.33
N THR A 18 -14.30 9.40 10.35
CA THR A 18 -15.25 10.16 11.18
C THR A 18 -16.70 9.92 10.76
N VAL A 19 -17.01 9.99 9.46
CA VAL A 19 -18.38 9.77 8.96
C VAL A 19 -18.78 8.29 9.06
N CYS A 20 -17.83 7.38 8.90
CA CYS A 20 -18.01 5.96 9.12
C CYS A 20 -18.36 5.67 10.58
N ALA A 21 -17.69 6.32 11.55
CA ALA A 21 -17.99 6.19 12.97
C ALA A 21 -19.39 6.66 13.33
N HIS A 22 -19.86 7.76 12.75
CA HIS A 22 -21.24 8.20 12.92
C HIS A 22 -22.25 7.20 12.34
N ALA A 23 -21.98 6.65 11.15
CA ALA A 23 -22.86 5.67 10.52
C ALA A 23 -22.95 4.35 11.32
N VAL A 24 -21.81 3.85 11.81
CA VAL A 24 -21.75 2.67 12.68
C VAL A 24 -22.47 2.94 14.01
N GLY A 25 -22.22 4.09 14.64
CA GLY A 25 -22.92 4.48 15.88
C GLY A 25 -24.43 4.64 15.71
N ALA A 26 -24.89 5.03 14.52
CA ALA A 26 -26.31 5.09 14.14
C ALA A 26 -26.89 3.72 13.74
N SER A 27 -26.14 2.62 13.91
CA SER A 27 -26.54 1.26 13.50
C SER A 27 -26.91 1.16 12.01
N ASN A 28 -26.25 1.94 11.16
CA ASN A 28 -26.46 1.94 9.71
C ASN A 28 -25.21 1.40 8.97
N PRO A 29 -25.00 0.07 8.95
CA PRO A 29 -23.81 -0.54 8.35
C PRO A 29 -23.74 -0.34 6.83
N ASN A 30 -24.90 -0.20 6.15
CA ASN A 30 -24.94 0.07 4.72
C ASN A 30 -24.32 1.43 4.38
N LEU A 31 -24.64 2.46 5.17
CA LEU A 31 -24.09 3.79 4.98
C LEU A 31 -22.58 3.82 5.29
N ALA A 32 -22.13 3.08 6.32
CA ALA A 32 -20.71 2.92 6.63
C ALA A 32 -19.93 2.31 5.45
N GLY A 33 -20.47 1.22 4.85
CA GLY A 33 -19.89 0.60 3.66
C GLY A 33 -19.82 1.55 2.45
N GLN A 34 -20.85 2.36 2.24
CA GLN A 34 -20.85 3.37 1.17
C GLN A 34 -19.76 4.43 1.36
N TYR A 35 -19.55 4.91 2.59
CA TYR A 35 -18.48 5.87 2.86
C TYR A 35 -17.09 5.28 2.56
N ILE A 36 -16.84 4.04 2.95
CA ILE A 36 -15.58 3.35 2.65
C ILE A 36 -15.37 3.17 1.14
N GLN A 37 -16.41 2.78 0.40
CA GLN A 37 -16.33 2.67 -1.07
C GLN A 37 -16.01 4.02 -1.73
N ILE A 38 -16.60 5.12 -1.23
CA ILE A 38 -16.29 6.47 -1.71
C ILE A 38 -14.83 6.82 -1.39
N ALA A 39 -14.36 6.55 -0.18
CA ALA A 39 -12.98 6.82 0.22
C ALA A 39 -11.96 6.07 -0.64
N ILE A 40 -12.20 4.77 -0.86
CA ILE A 40 -11.39 3.95 -1.77
C ILE A 40 -11.40 4.54 -3.18
N SER A 41 -12.57 4.91 -3.70
CA SER A 41 -12.70 5.49 -5.04
C SER A 41 -11.93 6.81 -5.16
N MET A 42 -12.03 7.69 -4.16
CA MET A 42 -11.32 8.96 -4.13
C MET A 42 -9.80 8.75 -4.04
N TYR A 43 -9.34 7.79 -3.24
CA TYR A 43 -7.92 7.42 -3.14
C TYR A 43 -7.39 6.85 -4.46
N LEU A 44 -8.13 5.96 -5.11
CA LEU A 44 -7.71 5.39 -6.39
C LEU A 44 -7.63 6.47 -7.48
N LEU A 45 -8.62 7.36 -7.55
CA LEU A 45 -8.62 8.47 -8.51
C LEU A 45 -7.46 9.44 -8.28
N SER A 46 -7.19 9.80 -7.02
CA SER A 46 -6.08 10.70 -6.68
C SER A 46 -4.71 10.05 -6.82
N SER A 47 -4.63 8.71 -6.78
CA SER A 47 -3.40 7.95 -7.01
C SER A 47 -2.97 7.95 -8.48
N ILE A 48 -3.88 8.04 -9.45
CA ILE A 48 -3.56 8.00 -10.90
C ILE A 48 -2.46 9.00 -11.30
N PRO A 49 -2.58 10.32 -11.04
CA PRO A 49 -1.54 11.27 -11.44
C PRO A 49 -0.20 11.02 -10.75
N ILE A 50 -0.23 10.55 -9.50
CA ILE A 50 0.97 10.21 -8.73
C ILE A 50 1.66 8.97 -9.32
N ILE A 51 0.89 7.97 -9.72
CA ILE A 51 1.41 6.77 -10.40
C ILE A 51 2.10 7.18 -11.70
N VAL A 52 1.44 7.96 -12.55
CA VAL A 52 2.00 8.40 -13.83
C VAL A 52 3.29 9.19 -13.64
N PHE A 53 3.31 10.09 -12.66
CA PHE A 53 4.50 10.89 -12.35
C PHE A 53 5.69 10.01 -11.95
N TRP A 54 5.53 9.14 -10.95
CA TRP A 54 6.63 8.31 -10.46
C TRP A 54 7.02 7.17 -11.39
N TRP A 55 6.08 6.70 -12.22
CA TRP A 55 6.37 5.71 -13.26
C TRP A 55 7.35 6.25 -14.32
N THR A 56 7.33 7.57 -14.54
CA THR A 56 8.05 8.21 -15.63
C THR A 56 9.29 8.98 -15.16
N TYR A 57 9.23 9.63 -13.99
CA TYR A 57 10.20 10.64 -13.58
C TYR A 57 10.99 10.27 -12.30
N MET A 58 10.95 9.03 -11.81
CA MET A 58 11.70 8.68 -10.59
C MET A 58 13.21 8.83 -10.79
N GLU A 59 13.74 8.40 -11.93
CA GLU A 59 15.17 8.54 -12.26
C GLU A 59 15.60 10.02 -12.24
N ASP A 60 14.88 10.86 -12.99
CA ASP A 60 15.14 12.29 -13.08
C ASP A 60 15.06 12.98 -11.71
N VAL A 61 14.08 12.61 -10.89
CA VAL A 61 13.93 13.15 -9.54
C VAL A 61 15.12 12.77 -8.64
N ILE A 62 15.60 11.53 -8.72
CA ILE A 62 16.76 11.07 -7.92
C ILE A 62 18.05 11.78 -8.35
N LEU A 63 18.24 11.96 -9.66
CA LEU A 63 19.39 12.70 -10.19
C LEU A 63 19.31 14.19 -9.81
N TYR A 64 18.12 14.79 -9.87
CA TYR A 64 17.92 16.20 -9.54
C TYR A 64 18.25 16.54 -8.08
N ILE A 65 17.97 15.62 -7.15
CA ILE A 65 18.26 15.79 -5.72
C ILE A 65 19.62 15.25 -5.30
N GLU A 66 20.44 14.80 -6.26
CA GLU A 66 21.81 14.30 -6.05
C GLU A 66 21.90 13.12 -5.05
N TRP A 67 20.90 12.23 -5.04
CA TRP A 67 20.83 11.10 -4.09
C TRP A 67 21.51 9.80 -4.56
N GLY A 68 22.19 9.82 -5.70
CA GLY A 68 22.89 8.65 -6.22
C GLY A 68 23.55 8.91 -7.57
N ASP A 69 24.23 7.89 -8.08
CA ASP A 69 24.73 7.87 -9.45
C ASP A 69 23.62 7.45 -10.45
N ALA A 70 23.94 7.54 -11.74
CA ALA A 70 23.02 7.19 -12.82
C ALA A 70 22.57 5.72 -12.75
N GLU A 71 23.44 4.81 -12.31
CA GLU A 71 23.09 3.39 -12.19
C GLU A 71 22.05 3.17 -11.09
N THR A 72 22.24 3.80 -9.94
CA THR A 72 21.32 3.75 -8.80
C THR A 72 19.98 4.38 -9.14
N ALA A 73 19.98 5.50 -9.88
CA ALA A 73 18.77 6.19 -10.31
C ALA A 73 17.94 5.34 -11.28
N ALA A 74 18.58 4.71 -12.26
CA ALA A 74 17.92 3.78 -13.19
C ALA A 74 17.33 2.56 -12.47
N LEU A 75 18.08 1.99 -11.53
CA LEU A 75 17.62 0.86 -10.71
C LEU A 75 16.40 1.22 -9.85
N ALA A 76 16.39 2.43 -9.29
CA ALA A 76 15.26 2.93 -8.52
C ALA A 76 14.01 3.17 -9.40
N GLN A 77 14.18 3.59 -10.65
CA GLN A 77 13.09 3.73 -11.61
C GLN A 77 12.45 2.38 -11.93
N ASP A 78 13.25 1.34 -12.18
CA ASP A 78 12.74 -0.01 -12.46
C ASP A 78 12.04 -0.61 -11.24
N PHE A 79 12.61 -0.43 -10.04
CA PHE A 79 11.96 -0.85 -8.80
C PHE A 79 10.63 -0.13 -8.58
N THR A 80 10.59 1.19 -8.83
CA THR A 80 9.41 2.03 -8.62
C THR A 80 8.23 1.60 -9.48
N ARG A 81 8.46 1.24 -10.75
CA ARG A 81 7.39 0.78 -11.67
C ARG A 81 6.63 -0.43 -11.12
N VAL A 82 7.29 -1.29 -10.37
CA VAL A 82 6.62 -2.44 -9.74
C VAL A 82 6.10 -2.06 -8.36
N TYR A 83 6.95 -1.45 -7.54
CA TYR A 83 6.66 -1.22 -6.13
C TYR A 83 5.49 -0.25 -5.90
N ILE A 84 5.23 0.67 -6.84
CA ILE A 84 4.15 1.67 -6.70
C ILE A 84 2.76 1.05 -6.50
N TRP A 85 2.53 -0.15 -7.03
CA TRP A 85 1.26 -0.86 -6.85
C TRP A 85 1.01 -1.32 -5.41
N THR A 86 2.07 -1.48 -4.61
CA THR A 86 1.93 -1.80 -3.18
C THR A 86 1.25 -0.67 -2.42
N TYR A 87 1.50 0.59 -2.81
CA TYR A 87 0.83 1.75 -2.23
C TYR A 87 -0.65 1.78 -2.58
N VAL A 88 -0.98 1.52 -3.86
CA VAL A 88 -2.38 1.45 -4.32
C VAL A 88 -3.17 0.41 -3.50
N LEU A 89 -2.62 -0.80 -3.35
CA LEU A 89 -3.21 -1.86 -2.53
C LEU A 89 -3.24 -1.49 -1.03
N GLY A 90 -2.20 -0.79 -0.56
CA GLY A 90 -2.10 -0.26 0.79
C GLY A 90 -3.25 0.69 1.13
N GLY A 91 -3.58 1.66 0.28
CA GLY A 91 -4.69 2.57 0.52
C GLY A 91 -6.06 1.87 0.57
N VAL A 92 -6.28 0.85 -0.26
CA VAL A 92 -7.47 0.00 -0.19
C VAL A 92 -7.51 -0.74 1.16
N SER A 93 -6.40 -1.39 1.52
CA SER A 93 -6.26 -2.13 2.77
C SER A 93 -6.51 -1.25 3.98
N THR A 94 -5.95 -0.03 4.01
CA THR A 94 -6.11 0.90 5.13
C THR A 94 -7.54 1.42 5.23
N SER A 95 -8.20 1.65 4.09
CA SER A 95 -9.62 2.04 4.11
C SER A 95 -10.49 0.95 4.75
N LEU A 96 -10.24 -0.31 4.41
CA LEU A 96 -10.98 -1.44 5.00
C LEU A 96 -10.59 -1.67 6.47
N TRP A 97 -9.33 -1.46 6.83
CA TRP A 97 -8.87 -1.47 8.21
C TRP A 97 -9.63 -0.49 9.10
N GLN A 98 -9.84 0.74 8.61
CA GLN A 98 -10.58 1.75 9.37
C GLN A 98 -12.02 1.35 9.62
N LEU A 99 -12.65 0.62 8.71
CA LEU A 99 -13.98 0.07 8.95
C LEU A 99 -13.96 -0.94 10.10
N LEU A 100 -12.98 -1.85 10.13
CA LEU A 100 -12.82 -2.80 11.23
C LEU A 100 -12.56 -2.09 12.56
N GLU A 101 -11.73 -1.05 12.55
CA GLU A 101 -11.42 -0.25 13.73
C GLU A 101 -12.68 0.41 14.30
N VAL A 102 -13.45 1.06 13.43
CA VAL A 102 -14.70 1.74 13.81
C VAL A 102 -15.80 0.75 14.22
N ALA A 103 -15.84 -0.45 13.62
CA ALA A 103 -16.77 -1.52 13.96
C ALA A 103 -16.40 -2.25 15.27
N GLY A 104 -15.25 -1.94 15.87
CA GLY A 104 -14.80 -2.56 17.12
C GLY A 104 -13.99 -3.85 16.96
N HIS A 105 -13.61 -4.22 15.74
CA HIS A 105 -12.84 -5.43 15.41
C HIS A 105 -11.32 -5.18 15.35
N VAL A 106 -10.82 -4.29 16.20
CA VAL A 106 -9.40 -3.87 16.22
C VAL A 106 -8.49 -5.06 16.56
N VAL A 107 -8.90 -5.92 17.50
CA VAL A 107 -8.08 -7.03 18.00
C VAL A 107 -7.91 -8.09 16.92
N GLU A 108 -9.00 -8.48 16.28
CA GLU A 108 -9.04 -9.44 15.18
C GLU A 108 -8.19 -8.96 14.02
N GLY A 109 -8.35 -7.69 13.64
CA GLY A 109 -7.50 -7.07 12.63
C GLY A 109 -6.01 -7.07 13.03
N THR A 110 -5.71 -6.81 14.30
CA THR A 110 -4.31 -6.72 14.77
C THR A 110 -3.63 -8.08 14.70
N ILE A 111 -4.33 -9.14 15.07
CA ILE A 111 -3.83 -10.53 14.97
C ILE A 111 -3.50 -10.85 13.50
N VAL A 112 -4.40 -10.53 12.57
CA VAL A 112 -4.19 -10.76 11.13
C VAL A 112 -2.99 -9.95 10.62
N SER A 113 -2.86 -8.69 11.02
CA SER A 113 -1.75 -7.81 10.64
C SER A 113 -0.39 -8.32 11.14
N ILE A 114 -0.32 -8.81 12.38
CA ILE A 114 0.91 -9.39 12.95
C ILE A 114 1.28 -10.68 12.21
N ALA A 115 0.33 -11.58 12.01
CA ALA A 115 0.55 -12.83 11.28
C ALA A 115 1.07 -12.54 9.86
N TRP A 116 0.49 -11.53 9.20
CA TRP A 116 0.93 -11.11 7.87
C TRP A 116 2.34 -10.50 7.88
N GLY A 117 2.66 -9.68 8.88
CA GLY A 117 4.00 -9.10 9.05
C GLY A 117 5.07 -10.18 9.14
N VAL A 118 4.81 -11.26 9.88
CA VAL A 118 5.72 -12.41 9.97
C VAL A 118 5.91 -13.08 8.60
N VAL A 119 4.82 -13.34 7.87
CA VAL A 119 4.90 -13.92 6.51
C VAL A 119 5.73 -13.04 5.59
N ASN A 120 5.51 -11.72 5.60
CA ASN A 120 6.22 -10.79 4.73
C ASN A 120 7.73 -10.75 5.04
N VAL A 121 8.11 -10.73 6.33
CA VAL A 121 9.52 -10.80 6.75
C VAL A 121 10.17 -12.12 6.35
N LEU A 122 9.45 -13.24 6.49
CA LEU A 122 9.98 -14.56 6.08
C LEU A 122 10.19 -14.65 4.57
N VAL A 123 9.21 -14.22 3.77
CA VAL A 123 9.32 -14.24 2.30
C VAL A 123 10.49 -13.37 1.83
N THR A 124 10.59 -12.14 2.32
CA THR A 124 11.67 -11.23 1.96
C THR A 124 13.03 -11.75 2.42
N SER A 125 13.14 -12.29 3.64
CA SER A 125 14.37 -12.91 4.15
C SER A 125 14.80 -14.14 3.33
N CYS A 126 13.86 -15.00 2.95
CA CYS A 126 14.14 -16.16 2.09
C CYS A 126 14.64 -15.73 0.70
N MET A 127 14.11 -14.66 0.13
CA MET A 127 14.57 -14.14 -1.17
C MET A 127 15.97 -13.53 -1.11
N ILE A 128 16.30 -12.86 0.00
CA ILE A 128 17.60 -12.21 0.19
C ILE A 128 18.69 -13.24 0.56
N PHE A 129 18.42 -14.12 1.51
CA PHE A 129 19.43 -15.03 2.07
C PHE A 129 19.42 -16.44 1.47
N GLY A 130 18.30 -16.86 0.87
CA GLY A 130 18.12 -18.22 0.34
C GLY A 130 18.62 -18.43 -1.10
N ARG A 131 19.00 -17.35 -1.81
CA ARG A 131 19.54 -17.42 -3.18
C ARG A 131 20.97 -16.90 -3.22
N PRO A 132 21.86 -17.47 -4.06
CA PRO A 132 23.18 -16.89 -4.28
C PRO A 132 23.05 -15.45 -4.77
N THR A 133 23.78 -14.54 -4.13
CA THR A 133 23.65 -13.07 -4.16
C THR A 133 23.77 -12.41 -5.54
N LYS A 134 24.09 -13.17 -6.59
CA LYS A 134 24.27 -12.67 -7.97
C LYS A 134 23.01 -12.73 -8.84
N THR A 135 21.91 -13.31 -8.36
CA THR A 135 20.70 -13.52 -9.18
C THR A 135 19.45 -12.77 -8.72
N THR A 136 19.42 -12.22 -7.50
CA THR A 136 18.22 -11.54 -7.00
C THR A 136 18.21 -10.10 -7.49
N THR A 137 17.35 -9.81 -8.48
CA THR A 137 17.16 -8.44 -8.98
C THR A 137 16.19 -7.68 -8.09
N LEU A 138 16.34 -6.35 -7.97
CA LEU A 138 15.40 -5.50 -7.22
C LEU A 138 13.98 -5.58 -7.78
N PHE A 139 13.85 -5.81 -9.08
CA PHE A 139 12.57 -6.08 -9.73
C PHE A 139 11.84 -7.28 -9.12
N GLU A 140 12.52 -8.43 -8.93
CA GLU A 140 11.93 -9.62 -8.32
C GLU A 140 11.43 -9.35 -6.90
N VAL A 141 12.20 -8.59 -6.12
CA VAL A 141 11.80 -8.18 -4.77
C VAL A 141 10.54 -7.31 -4.83
N GLY A 142 10.49 -6.34 -5.75
CA GLY A 142 9.31 -5.50 -5.97
C GLY A 142 8.06 -6.32 -6.32
N VAL A 143 8.20 -7.32 -7.19
CA VAL A 143 7.09 -8.22 -7.57
C VAL A 143 6.60 -9.01 -6.35
N ALA A 144 7.52 -9.53 -5.53
CA ALA A 144 7.15 -10.24 -4.32
C ALA A 144 6.36 -9.36 -3.35
N TYR A 145 6.75 -8.09 -3.18
CA TYR A 145 6.00 -7.12 -2.38
C TYR A 145 4.57 -6.90 -2.92
N VAL A 146 4.40 -6.75 -4.24
CA VAL A 146 3.07 -6.57 -4.83
C VAL A 146 2.20 -7.81 -4.61
N ILE A 147 2.76 -9.01 -4.81
CA ILE A 147 2.04 -10.27 -4.61
C ILE A 147 1.63 -10.42 -3.15
N THR A 148 2.53 -10.17 -2.20
CA THR A 148 2.19 -10.25 -0.78
C THR A 148 1.13 -9.21 -0.43
N SER A 149 1.25 -7.95 -0.85
CA SER A 149 0.21 -6.94 -0.64
C SER A 149 -1.14 -7.36 -1.22
N ALA A 150 -1.18 -7.93 -2.42
CA ALA A 150 -2.43 -8.37 -3.06
C ALA A 150 -3.07 -9.55 -2.30
N LEU A 151 -2.24 -10.52 -1.88
CA LEU A 151 -2.69 -11.65 -1.07
C LEU A 151 -3.23 -11.21 0.29
N PHE A 152 -2.62 -10.22 0.92
CA PHE A 152 -3.10 -9.67 2.19
C PHE A 152 -4.51 -9.10 2.04
N VAL A 153 -4.71 -8.24 1.04
CA VAL A 153 -6.01 -7.61 0.78
C VAL A 153 -7.06 -8.67 0.43
N GLY A 154 -6.72 -9.61 -0.47
CA GLY A 154 -7.63 -10.68 -0.87
C GLY A 154 -7.99 -11.64 0.26
N PHE A 155 -7.04 -12.02 1.10
CA PHE A 155 -7.27 -12.94 2.21
C PHE A 155 -8.03 -12.29 3.38
N THR A 156 -7.70 -11.05 3.70
CA THR A 156 -8.28 -10.33 4.84
C THR A 156 -9.72 -9.87 4.56
N TYR A 157 -10.02 -9.52 3.31
CA TYR A 157 -11.29 -8.84 2.97
C TYR A 157 -12.10 -9.54 1.87
N GLY A 158 -11.67 -10.71 1.39
CA GLY A 158 -12.33 -11.45 0.31
C GLY A 158 -13.48 -12.38 0.73
N TYR A 159 -13.97 -12.29 1.97
CA TYR A 159 -15.04 -13.13 2.52
C TYR A 159 -16.23 -12.30 3.00
#